data_AF-A0A0F7C103-F1
#
_entry.id   AF-A0A0F7C103-F1
#
_cell.length_a   1.000
_cell.length_b   1.000
_cell.length_c   1.000
_cell.angle_alpha   90.00
_cell.angle_beta   90.00
_cell.angle_gamma   90.00
#
_symmetry.space_group_name_H-M   'P 1'
#
loop_
_entity.id
_entity.type
_entity.pdbx_description
1 polymer ?
#
loop_
_entity_poly.entity_id
_entity_poly.type
_entity_poly.pdbx_seq_one_letter_code
_entity_poly.pdbx_strand_id
1 'polypeptide(L)'
;MNMAVEAVLLATKAHANQQDKGGQPYILHPLRVMMYMPSDEARAVAVLHDVLEDTDVTAEDLRVAGFPKEVVEAVMILTKNPKEEYDSYITRVKQNQLARAVKIADIKDNLDVTRIAEPTEDDLARIEKYKRALKELEADDENNQKVKRQEASAPAQAELEEKNEEGTSCESAKEDDSQTEATANDQQDKAE
;
A
#
# COMPACT_ATOMS: atom_id res chain seq x y z
N MET A 1 -15.05 17.13 -2.59
CA MET A 1 -15.83 16.50 -1.50
C MET A 1 -14.81 15.87 -0.57
N ASN A 2 -14.91 16.05 0.74
CA ASN A 2 -13.99 15.42 1.68
C ASN A 2 -14.59 14.06 2.08
N MET A 3 -14.05 12.99 1.51
CA MET A 3 -14.63 11.65 1.54
C MET A 3 -14.64 11.09 2.96
N ALA A 4 -13.58 11.34 3.74
CA ALA A 4 -13.53 10.95 5.14
C ALA A 4 -14.60 11.66 5.97
N VAL A 5 -14.88 12.94 5.71
CA VAL A 5 -15.93 13.69 6.43
C VAL A 5 -17.31 13.09 6.17
N GLU A 6 -17.65 12.79 4.91
CA GLU A 6 -18.93 12.15 4.59
C GLU A 6 -19.06 10.75 5.20
N ALA A 7 -17.96 9.98 5.19
CA ALA A 7 -17.90 8.67 5.85
C ALA A 7 -18.17 8.79 7.36
N VAL A 8 -17.57 9.78 8.04
CA VAL A 8 -17.81 10.03 9.47
C VAL A 8 -19.26 10.39 9.73
N LEU A 9 -19.87 11.24 8.92
CA LEU A 9 -21.28 11.61 9.08
C LEU A 9 -22.20 10.39 8.92
N LEU A 10 -21.92 9.52 7.95
CA LEU A 10 -22.70 8.31 7.70
C LEU A 10 -22.52 7.31 8.86
N ALA A 11 -21.28 6.95 9.19
CA ALA A 11 -21.00 5.97 10.24
C ALA A 11 -21.51 6.43 11.62
N THR A 12 -21.41 7.72 11.93
CA THR A 12 -21.95 8.28 13.19
C THR A 12 -23.46 8.08 13.30
N LYS A 13 -24.20 8.25 12.19
CA LYS A 13 -25.64 8.00 12.16
C LYS A 13 -25.96 6.52 12.25
N ALA A 14 -25.22 5.69 11.51
CA ALA A 14 -25.45 4.25 11.45
C ALA A 14 -25.21 3.57 12.81
N HIS A 15 -24.15 3.95 13.53
CA HIS A 15 -23.77 3.39 14.82
C HIS A 15 -24.32 4.18 16.03
N ALA A 16 -25.29 5.08 15.85
CA ALA A 16 -25.71 6.04 16.89
C ALA A 16 -26.16 5.40 18.22
N ASN A 17 -26.69 4.17 18.18
CA ASN A 17 -27.18 3.44 19.35
C ASN A 17 -26.31 2.22 19.70
N GLN A 18 -25.16 2.06 19.04
CA GLN A 18 -24.26 0.94 19.28
C GLN A 18 -23.21 1.30 20.35
N GLN A 19 -22.99 0.38 21.27
CA GLN A 19 -21.91 0.48 22.26
C GLN A 19 -20.86 -0.59 21.99
N ASP A 20 -19.60 -0.27 22.31
CA ASP A 20 -18.53 -1.26 22.32
C ASP A 20 -18.62 -2.17 23.57
N LYS A 21 -17.72 -3.15 23.65
CA LYS A 21 -17.65 -4.09 24.79
C LYS A 21 -17.37 -3.39 26.14
N GLY A 22 -16.85 -2.17 26.12
CA GLY A 22 -16.59 -1.34 27.30
C GLY A 22 -17.71 -0.34 27.62
N GLY A 23 -18.83 -0.40 26.91
CA GLY A 23 -19.99 0.49 27.10
C GLY A 23 -19.80 1.90 26.52
N GLN A 24 -18.76 2.14 25.73
CA GLN A 24 -18.53 3.43 25.07
C GLN A 24 -19.25 3.49 23.72
N PRO A 25 -19.58 4.69 23.19
CA PRO A 25 -20.14 4.82 21.85
C PRO A 25 -19.25 4.15 20.79
N TYR A 26 -19.83 3.24 20.02
CA TYR A 26 -19.06 2.40 19.09
C TYR A 26 -18.30 3.20 18.04
N ILE A 27 -18.85 4.33 17.59
CA ILE A 27 -18.21 5.24 16.62
C ILE A 27 -16.77 5.64 16.98
N LEU A 28 -16.40 5.59 18.26
CA LEU A 28 -15.03 5.86 18.71
C LEU A 28 -14.03 4.83 18.16
N HIS A 29 -14.43 3.58 17.88
CA HIS A 29 -13.56 2.58 17.28
C HIS A 29 -13.22 2.92 15.81
N PRO A 30 -14.17 3.06 14.88
CA PRO A 30 -13.85 3.45 13.50
C PRO A 30 -13.06 4.75 13.40
N LEU A 31 -13.31 5.72 14.29
CA LEU A 31 -12.52 6.96 14.36
C LEU A 31 -11.06 6.73 14.78
N ARG A 32 -10.76 5.80 15.69
CA ARG A 32 -9.37 5.46 16.03
C ARG A 32 -8.68 4.77 14.87
N VAL A 33 -9.35 3.82 14.21
CA VAL A 33 -8.82 3.13 13.02
C VAL A 33 -8.50 4.15 11.92
N MET A 34 -9.38 5.14 11.70
CA MET A 34 -9.18 6.24 10.75
C MET A 34 -7.88 7.02 10.98
N MET A 35 -7.47 7.23 12.25
CA MET A 35 -6.28 8.03 12.56
C MET A 35 -4.98 7.40 12.06
N TYR A 36 -4.97 6.10 11.78
CA TYR A 36 -3.81 5.40 11.22
C TYR A 36 -3.74 5.48 9.69
N MET A 37 -4.77 6.01 9.02
CA MET A 37 -4.86 5.99 7.57
C MET A 37 -4.27 7.26 6.92
N PRO A 38 -3.41 7.10 5.89
CA PRO A 38 -2.66 8.23 5.32
C PRO A 38 -3.45 9.05 4.31
N SER A 39 -4.44 8.45 3.63
CA SER A 39 -5.21 9.10 2.56
C SER A 39 -6.69 9.26 2.92
N ASP A 40 -7.39 10.15 2.21
CA ASP A 40 -8.81 10.41 2.41
C ASP A 40 -9.67 9.17 2.11
N GLU A 41 -9.30 8.41 1.08
CA GLU A 41 -9.94 7.15 0.69
C GLU A 41 -9.76 6.08 1.77
N ALA A 42 -8.52 5.89 2.25
CA ALA A 42 -8.23 4.92 3.30
C ALA A 42 -8.94 5.29 4.61
N ARG A 43 -9.03 6.58 4.93
CA ARG A 43 -9.81 7.08 6.07
C ARG A 43 -11.29 6.82 5.91
N ALA A 44 -11.86 7.04 4.73
CA ALA A 44 -13.25 6.73 4.44
C ALA A 44 -13.54 5.23 4.62
N VAL A 45 -12.70 4.34 4.07
CA VAL A 45 -12.83 2.88 4.25
C VAL A 45 -12.73 2.50 5.73
N ALA A 46 -11.75 3.06 6.48
CA ALA A 46 -11.60 2.80 7.91
C ALA A 46 -12.83 3.19 8.73
N VAL A 47 -13.45 4.31 8.41
CA VAL A 47 -14.65 4.75 9.13
C VAL A 47 -15.87 3.90 8.78
N LEU A 48 -15.94 3.38 7.55
CA LEU A 48 -17.07 2.61 7.05
C LEU A 48 -16.94 1.10 7.26
N HIS A 49 -15.82 0.59 7.78
CA HIS A 49 -15.51 -0.84 7.65
C HIS A 49 -16.54 -1.81 8.27
N ASP A 50 -17.21 -1.39 9.36
CA ASP A 50 -18.23 -2.20 10.04
C ASP A 50 -19.67 -1.81 9.69
N VAL A 51 -19.90 -0.76 8.89
CA VAL A 51 -21.28 -0.25 8.69
C VAL A 51 -22.16 -1.27 7.98
N LEU A 52 -21.61 -2.08 7.07
CA LEU A 52 -22.36 -3.13 6.38
C LEU A 52 -22.52 -4.41 7.23
N GLU A 53 -21.71 -4.57 8.29
CA GLU A 53 -21.75 -5.76 9.16
C GLU A 53 -22.69 -5.55 10.35
N ASP A 54 -22.65 -4.36 10.94
CA ASP A 54 -23.28 -4.08 12.23
C ASP A 54 -24.53 -3.19 12.14
N THR A 55 -24.88 -2.69 10.94
CA THR A 55 -26.00 -1.75 10.75
C THR A 55 -26.86 -2.12 9.54
N ASP A 56 -27.97 -1.40 9.36
CA ASP A 56 -28.87 -1.59 8.21
C ASP A 56 -28.34 -0.95 6.90
N VAL A 57 -27.18 -0.29 6.93
CA VAL A 57 -26.57 0.33 5.74
C VAL A 57 -26.17 -0.76 4.74
N THR A 58 -26.51 -0.54 3.47
CA THR A 58 -26.16 -1.44 2.37
C THR A 58 -25.02 -0.86 1.51
N ALA A 59 -24.37 -1.71 0.72
CA ALA A 59 -23.39 -1.26 -0.25
C ALA A 59 -24.00 -0.30 -1.30
N GLU A 60 -25.31 -0.42 -1.58
CA GLU A 60 -25.99 0.49 -2.48
C GLU A 60 -26.17 1.88 -1.87
N ASP A 61 -26.45 1.97 -0.57
CA ASP A 61 -26.52 3.26 0.13
C ASP A 61 -25.17 4.00 0.06
N LEU A 62 -24.05 3.28 0.14
CA LEU A 62 -22.72 3.86 -0.04
C LEU A 62 -22.51 4.39 -1.47
N ARG A 63 -22.99 3.67 -2.49
CA ARG A 63 -22.91 4.13 -3.89
C ARG A 63 -23.77 5.38 -4.11
N VAL A 64 -24.99 5.38 -3.59
CA VAL A 64 -25.92 6.53 -3.67
C VAL A 64 -25.37 7.75 -2.93
N ALA A 65 -24.67 7.54 -1.81
CA ALA A 65 -23.97 8.60 -1.09
C ALA A 65 -22.75 9.18 -1.85
N GLY A 66 -22.37 8.58 -2.98
CA GLY A 66 -21.31 9.09 -3.86
C GLY A 66 -19.91 8.58 -3.52
N PHE A 67 -19.77 7.52 -2.72
CA PHE A 67 -18.46 6.92 -2.48
C PHE A 67 -17.92 6.24 -3.76
N PRO A 68 -16.62 6.41 -4.07
CA PRO A 68 -16.00 5.76 -5.22
C PRO A 68 -16.12 4.23 -5.15
N LYS A 69 -16.14 3.60 -6.32
CA LYS A 69 -16.27 2.15 -6.46
C LYS A 69 -15.22 1.41 -5.62
N GLU A 70 -13.98 1.89 -5.63
CA GLU A 70 -12.84 1.29 -4.93
C GLU A 70 -13.02 1.31 -3.41
N VAL A 71 -13.66 2.36 -2.87
CA VAL A 71 -13.98 2.47 -1.45
C VAL A 71 -15.10 1.49 -1.09
N VAL A 72 -16.18 1.48 -1.87
CA VAL A 72 -17.31 0.56 -1.65
C VAL A 72 -16.84 -0.90 -1.73
N GLU A 73 -16.00 -1.24 -2.71
CA GLU A 73 -15.42 -2.58 -2.84
C GLU A 73 -14.53 -2.94 -1.65
N ALA A 74 -13.69 -2.03 -1.16
CA ALA A 74 -12.86 -2.28 0.02
C ALA A 74 -13.71 -2.51 1.28
N VAL A 75 -14.77 -1.72 1.48
CA VAL A 75 -15.72 -1.91 2.60
C VAL A 75 -16.43 -3.25 2.49
N MET A 76 -16.95 -3.61 1.30
CA MET A 76 -17.53 -4.93 1.08
C MET A 76 -16.54 -6.07 1.33
N ILE A 77 -15.26 -5.86 1.03
CA ILE A 77 -14.22 -6.87 1.31
C ILE A 77 -14.02 -7.01 2.82
N LEU A 78 -14.07 -5.90 3.57
CA LEU A 78 -13.93 -5.90 5.03
C LEU A 78 -15.13 -6.51 5.75
N THR A 79 -16.32 -6.49 5.15
CA THR A 79 -17.50 -7.17 5.68
C THR A 79 -17.36 -8.69 5.55
N LYS A 80 -17.35 -9.39 6.68
CA LYS A 80 -17.21 -10.85 6.70
C LYS A 80 -18.56 -11.49 6.41
N ASN A 81 -18.59 -12.48 5.51
CA ASN A 81 -19.79 -13.30 5.36
C ASN A 81 -19.96 -14.21 6.59
N PRO A 82 -21.15 -14.29 7.21
CA PRO A 82 -21.39 -15.15 8.36
C PRO A 82 -21.06 -16.63 8.11
N LYS A 83 -21.16 -17.09 6.86
CA LYS A 83 -20.87 -18.47 6.43
C LYS A 83 -19.42 -18.69 5.97
N GLU A 84 -18.60 -17.64 5.91
CA GLU A 84 -17.21 -17.72 5.47
C GLU A 84 -16.29 -18.05 6.66
N GLU A 85 -15.38 -19.00 6.44
CA GLU A 85 -14.32 -19.31 7.38
C GLU A 85 -13.36 -18.13 7.52
N TYR A 86 -12.88 -17.90 8.74
CA TYR A 86 -12.10 -16.69 9.00
C TYR A 86 -10.79 -16.62 8.21
N ASP A 87 -10.12 -17.76 8.00
CA ASP A 87 -8.86 -17.78 7.25
C ASP A 87 -9.10 -17.49 5.76
N SER A 88 -10.25 -17.91 5.22
CA SER A 88 -10.68 -17.54 3.86
C SER A 88 -10.99 -16.04 3.75
N TYR A 89 -11.64 -15.47 4.77
CA TYR A 89 -11.88 -14.03 4.87
C TYR A 89 -10.56 -13.24 4.89
N ILE A 90 -9.58 -13.64 5.71
CA ILE A 90 -8.26 -13.00 5.75
C ILE A 90 -7.55 -13.12 4.39
N THR A 91 -7.62 -14.29 3.75
CA THR A 91 -7.04 -14.50 2.40
C THR A 91 -7.63 -13.55 1.36
N ARG A 92 -8.95 -13.31 1.42
CA ARG A 92 -9.66 -12.38 0.54
C ARG A 92 -9.30 -10.92 0.83
N VAL A 93 -9.25 -10.53 2.10
CA VAL A 93 -8.84 -9.19 2.54
C VAL A 93 -7.42 -8.85 2.06
N LYS A 94 -6.50 -9.81 2.09
CA LYS A 94 -5.11 -9.61 1.62
C LYS A 94 -5.02 -9.16 0.17
N GLN A 95 -5.95 -9.54 -0.70
CA GLN A 95 -5.89 -9.23 -2.12
C GLN A 95 -6.16 -7.75 -2.44
N ASN A 96 -6.71 -6.98 -1.50
CA ASN A 96 -7.01 -5.57 -1.69
C ASN A 96 -6.19 -4.70 -0.73
N GLN A 97 -5.40 -3.76 -1.29
CA GLN A 97 -4.48 -2.95 -0.51
C GLN A 97 -5.19 -2.07 0.53
N LEU A 98 -6.32 -1.46 0.19
CA LEU A 98 -7.09 -0.61 1.12
C LEU A 98 -7.69 -1.46 2.24
N ALA A 99 -8.34 -2.57 1.89
CA ALA A 99 -8.94 -3.48 2.86
C ALA A 99 -7.88 -4.05 3.81
N ARG A 100 -6.72 -4.48 3.28
CA ARG A 100 -5.62 -5.00 4.10
C ARG A 100 -5.10 -3.95 5.09
N ALA A 101 -4.84 -2.72 4.64
CA ALA A 101 -4.34 -1.66 5.51
C ALA A 101 -5.32 -1.34 6.65
N VAL A 102 -6.61 -1.24 6.33
CA VAL A 102 -7.66 -1.01 7.33
C VAL A 102 -7.78 -2.20 8.28
N LYS A 103 -7.74 -3.45 7.78
CA LYS A 103 -7.86 -4.63 8.63
C LYS A 103 -6.70 -4.77 9.62
N ILE A 104 -5.48 -4.40 9.22
CA ILE A 104 -4.33 -4.33 10.11
C ILE A 104 -4.58 -3.34 11.25
N ALA A 105 -5.09 -2.14 10.93
CA ALA A 105 -5.37 -1.10 11.93
C ALA A 105 -6.54 -1.49 12.85
N ASP A 106 -7.60 -2.08 12.31
CA ASP A 106 -8.73 -2.65 13.06
C ASP A 106 -8.24 -3.71 14.07
N ILE A 107 -7.49 -4.72 13.61
CA ILE A 107 -6.95 -5.76 14.49
C ILE A 107 -6.06 -5.15 15.59
N LYS A 108 -5.24 -4.15 15.26
CA LYS A 108 -4.39 -3.46 16.25
C LYS A 108 -5.21 -2.73 17.31
N ASP A 109 -6.28 -2.02 16.92
CA ASP A 109 -7.18 -1.35 17.87
C ASP A 109 -7.90 -2.37 18.77
N ASN A 110 -8.34 -3.49 18.18
CA ASN A 110 -9.03 -4.57 18.89
C ASN A 110 -8.13 -5.43 19.79
N LEU A 111 -6.81 -5.44 19.56
CA LEU A 111 -5.83 -6.11 20.42
C LEU A 111 -5.47 -5.32 21.68
N ASP A 112 -5.95 -4.08 21.83
CA ASP A 112 -5.78 -3.27 23.03
C ASP A 112 -6.66 -3.80 24.18
N VAL A 113 -6.16 -4.87 24.82
CA VAL A 113 -6.80 -5.56 25.95
C VAL A 113 -6.91 -4.72 27.21
N THR A 114 -6.27 -3.56 27.27
CA THR A 114 -6.38 -2.65 28.44
C THR A 114 -7.81 -2.15 28.66
N ARG A 115 -8.68 -2.34 27.67
CA ARG A 115 -10.10 -1.97 27.67
C ARG A 115 -11.02 -3.04 28.26
N ILE A 116 -10.53 -4.27 28.47
CA ILE A 116 -11.32 -5.38 29.01
C ILE A 116 -10.82 -5.65 30.44
N ALA A 117 -11.66 -5.33 31.44
CA ALA A 117 -11.29 -5.45 32.85
C ALA A 117 -10.99 -6.90 33.27
N GLU A 118 -11.77 -7.86 32.75
CA GLU A 118 -11.64 -9.29 33.05
C GLU A 118 -11.80 -10.11 31.76
N PRO A 119 -10.70 -10.43 31.04
CA PRO A 119 -10.77 -11.18 29.79
C PRO A 119 -11.26 -12.62 29.98
N THR A 120 -12.17 -13.05 29.11
CA THR A 120 -12.69 -14.43 29.09
C THR A 120 -11.80 -15.37 28.27
N GLU A 121 -12.02 -16.69 28.36
CA GLU A 121 -11.34 -17.67 27.49
C GLU A 121 -11.61 -17.40 26.00
N ASP A 122 -12.83 -16.98 25.66
CA ASP A 122 -13.21 -16.60 24.30
C ASP A 122 -12.45 -15.37 23.81
N ASP A 123 -12.19 -14.40 24.69
CA ASP A 123 -11.37 -13.23 24.37
C ASP A 123 -9.91 -13.64 24.10
N LEU A 124 -9.34 -14.54 24.91
CA LEU A 124 -7.99 -15.06 24.69
C LEU A 124 -7.88 -15.81 23.37
N ALA A 125 -8.85 -16.68 23.05
CA ALA A 125 -8.88 -17.41 21.78
C ALA A 125 -8.98 -16.45 20.58
N ARG A 126 -9.80 -15.41 20.69
CA ARG A 126 -9.93 -14.34 19.68
C ARG A 126 -8.63 -13.56 19.52
N ILE A 127 -7.96 -13.20 20.61
CA ILE A 127 -6.66 -12.51 20.58
C ILE A 127 -5.62 -13.34 19.82
N GLU A 128 -5.51 -14.64 20.12
CA GLU A 128 -4.57 -15.52 19.43
C GLU A 128 -4.89 -15.65 17.94
N LYS A 129 -6.18 -15.72 17.58
CA LYS A 129 -6.64 -15.68 16.20
C LYS A 129 -6.26 -14.37 15.49
N TYR A 130 -6.41 -13.24 16.16
CA TYR A 130 -6.06 -11.91 15.63
C TYR A 130 -4.55 -11.72 15.47
N LYS A 131 -3.73 -12.21 16.41
CA LYS A 131 -2.27 -12.21 16.27
C LYS A 131 -1.80 -12.98 15.04
N ARG A 132 -2.39 -14.16 14.76
CA ARG A 132 -2.07 -14.94 13.56
C ARG A 132 -2.42 -14.19 12.28
N ALA A 133 -3.64 -13.64 12.20
CA ALA A 133 -4.07 -12.86 11.06
C ALA A 133 -3.18 -11.63 10.85
N LEU A 134 -2.86 -10.89 11.92
CA LEU A 134 -2.02 -9.70 11.85
C LEU A 134 -0.65 -10.02 11.24
N LYS A 135 0.01 -11.08 11.73
CA LYS A 135 1.31 -11.52 11.20
C LYS A 135 1.23 -11.84 9.70
N GLU A 136 0.16 -12.47 9.26
CA GLU A 136 -0.04 -12.81 7.85
C GLU A 136 -0.27 -11.57 6.98
N LEU A 137 -1.11 -10.64 7.44
CA LEU A 137 -1.41 -9.39 6.74
C LEU A 137 -0.18 -8.47 6.64
N GLU A 138 0.60 -8.34 7.72
CA GLU A 138 1.81 -7.51 7.75
C GLU A 138 2.91 -8.07 6.84
N ALA A 139 3.12 -9.40 6.84
CA ALA A 139 4.08 -10.03 5.94
C ALA A 139 3.73 -9.79 4.45
N ASP A 140 2.44 -9.84 4.10
CA ASP A 140 1.96 -9.55 2.76
C ASP A 140 2.14 -8.07 2.39
N ASP A 141 1.87 -7.16 3.32
CA ASP A 141 2.04 -5.73 3.09
C ASP A 141 3.51 -5.35 2.88
N GLU A 142 4.42 -5.89 3.70
CA GLU A 142 5.87 -5.70 3.54
C GLU A 142 6.37 -6.23 2.19
N ASN A 143 5.89 -7.40 1.75
CA ASN A 143 6.26 -7.97 0.48
C ASN A 143 5.82 -7.07 -0.69
N ASN A 144 4.58 -6.57 -0.65
CA ASN A 144 4.06 -5.65 -1.66
C ASN A 144 4.82 -4.32 -1.69
N GLN A 145 5.23 -3.79 -0.53
CA GLN A 145 6.07 -2.60 -0.47
C GLN A 145 7.49 -2.84 -1.03
N LYS A 146 8.04 -4.05 -0.90
CA LYS A 146 9.34 -4.42 -1.49
C LYS A 146 9.24 -4.50 -3.02
N VAL A 147 8.22 -5.15 -3.54
CA VAL A 147 7.96 -5.24 -5.00
C VAL A 147 7.80 -3.85 -5.62
N LYS A 148 6.95 -2.99 -5.03
CA LYS A 148 6.77 -1.61 -5.52
C LYS A 148 8.07 -0.79 -5.53
N ARG A 149 8.94 -0.97 -4.52
CA ARG A 149 10.24 -0.30 -4.47
C ARG A 149 11.20 -0.80 -5.57
N GLN A 150 11.18 -2.10 -5.87
CA GLN A 150 11.97 -2.69 -6.94
C GLN A 150 11.49 -2.22 -8.33
N GLU A 151 10.18 -2.25 -8.57
CA GLU A 151 9.57 -1.77 -9.83
C GLU A 151 9.80 -0.27 -10.05
N ALA A 152 9.69 0.56 -9.00
CA ALA A 152 9.98 1.99 -9.10
C ALA A 152 11.48 2.29 -9.36
N SER A 153 12.38 1.35 -9.04
CA SER A 153 13.82 1.46 -9.33
C SER A 153 14.22 0.93 -10.72
N ALA A 154 13.36 0.15 -11.38
CA ALA A 154 13.60 -0.42 -12.70
C ALA A 154 13.65 0.59 -13.87
N PRO A 155 12.77 1.63 -13.97
CA PRO A 155 12.81 2.55 -15.12
C PRO A 155 14.08 3.41 -15.19
N ALA A 156 14.78 3.61 -14.06
CA ALA A 156 16.04 4.35 -14.03
C ALA A 156 17.25 3.55 -14.55
N GLN A 157 17.18 2.21 -14.57
CA GLN A 157 18.27 1.35 -15.05
C GLN A 157 18.19 1.12 -16.57
N ALA A 158 16.99 1.05 -17.13
CA ALA A 158 16.79 0.88 -18.59
C ALA A 158 17.27 2.10 -19.40
N GLU A 159 17.09 3.33 -18.90
CA GLU A 159 17.57 4.55 -19.58
C GLU A 159 19.11 4.73 -19.54
N LEU A 160 19.81 4.01 -18.65
CA LEU A 160 21.28 4.00 -18.56
C LEU A 160 21.90 2.96 -19.51
N GLU A 161 21.18 1.88 -19.84
CA GLU A 161 21.65 0.85 -20.77
C GLU A 161 21.49 1.29 -22.24
N GLU A 162 20.39 1.97 -22.61
CA GLU A 162 20.19 2.49 -23.98
C GLU A 162 21.24 3.55 -24.37
N LYS A 163 21.70 4.39 -23.41
CA LYS A 163 22.73 5.41 -23.66
C LYS A 163 24.15 4.86 -23.80
N ASN A 164 24.40 3.62 -23.36
CA ASN A 164 25.72 2.99 -23.46
C ASN A 164 25.91 2.22 -24.77
N GLU A 165 24.83 1.81 -25.45
CA GLU A 165 24.91 1.11 -26.74
C GLU A 165 25.11 2.05 -27.93
N GLU A 166 24.60 3.28 -27.88
CA GLU A 166 24.85 4.30 -28.92
C GLU A 166 26.26 4.94 -28.87
N GLY A 167 27.01 4.71 -27.79
CA GLY A 167 28.36 5.26 -27.58
C GLY A 167 29.52 4.40 -28.12
N THR A 168 29.27 3.16 -28.57
CA THR A 168 30.34 2.23 -28.99
C THR A 168 30.36 2.02 -30.49
N SER A 169 30.61 3.09 -31.25
CA SER A 169 31.03 2.98 -32.65
C SER A 169 31.73 4.27 -33.08
N CYS A 170 33.04 4.36 -32.83
CA CYS A 170 34.04 4.77 -33.82
C CYS A 170 35.38 5.01 -33.13
N GLU A 171 36.20 3.97 -32.96
CA GLU A 171 37.67 4.15 -32.87
C GLU A 171 38.39 2.81 -33.01
N SER A 172 38.91 2.54 -34.21
CA SER A 172 40.15 1.78 -34.41
C SER A 172 40.52 1.68 -35.89
N ALA A 173 41.41 2.56 -36.34
CA ALA A 173 42.36 2.27 -37.41
C ALA A 173 43.61 3.14 -37.17
N LYS A 174 44.59 2.60 -36.41
CA LYS A 174 45.88 2.08 -36.90
C LYS A 174 46.90 3.18 -37.20
N GLU A 175 47.85 3.36 -36.29
CA GLU A 175 49.19 3.88 -36.58
C GLU A 175 50.19 2.72 -36.40
N ASP A 176 50.94 2.42 -37.46
CA ASP A 176 52.05 1.46 -37.46
C ASP A 176 53.25 2.12 -38.16
N ASP A 177 54.17 2.54 -37.30
CA ASP A 177 55.64 2.41 -37.31
C ASP A 177 56.56 2.82 -38.49
N SER A 178 57.69 3.38 -38.04
CA SER A 178 59.07 3.30 -38.55
C SER A 178 59.64 4.34 -39.53
N GLN A 179 60.51 5.18 -38.94
CA GLN A 179 61.88 5.55 -39.32
C GLN A 179 62.22 6.03 -40.75
N THR A 180 62.88 7.19 -40.84
CA THR A 180 64.12 7.35 -41.64
C THR A 180 64.94 8.58 -41.25
N GLU A 181 66.22 8.50 -41.61
CA GLU A 181 67.40 9.11 -41.04
C GLU A 181 67.63 10.62 -41.31
N ALA A 182 68.54 11.18 -40.53
CA ALA A 182 69.11 12.51 -40.70
C ALA A 182 70.46 12.47 -41.47
N THR A 183 70.75 13.63 -42.08
CA THR A 183 72.05 14.16 -42.55
C THR A 183 72.53 13.82 -43.97
N ALA A 184 72.60 14.84 -44.84
CA ALA A 184 73.83 15.49 -45.32
C ALA A 184 73.74 16.06 -46.76
N ASN A 185 74.33 17.26 -46.91
CA ASN A 185 74.96 17.88 -48.09
C ASN A 185 74.15 18.52 -49.24
N ASP A 186 74.25 19.86 -49.26
CA ASP A 186 75.02 20.66 -50.25
C ASP A 186 74.63 20.57 -51.74
N GLN A 187 74.00 21.63 -52.27
CA GLN A 187 74.45 22.32 -53.50
C GLN A 187 73.67 23.63 -53.77
N GLN A 188 74.42 24.55 -54.37
CA GLN A 188 74.15 25.93 -54.74
C GLN A 188 73.05 26.05 -55.83
N ASP A 189 72.29 27.15 -55.87
CA ASP A 189 72.53 28.21 -56.86
C ASP A 189 71.62 29.44 -56.67
N LYS A 190 72.22 30.60 -56.95
CA LYS A 190 71.60 31.93 -57.01
C LYS A 190 71.14 32.24 -58.44
N ALA A 191 69.90 32.70 -58.60
CA ALA A 191 69.39 33.61 -59.64
C ALA A 191 67.91 33.86 -59.26
N GLU A 192 67.32 35.05 -59.10
CA GLU A 192 67.64 36.46 -59.42
C GLU A 192 67.23 37.35 -58.22
#